data_AF-A0AAD9ZU98-F1
#
_entry.id   AF-A0AAD9ZU98-F1
#
_cell.length_a   1.000
_cell.length_b   1.000
_cell.length_c   1.000
_cell.angle_alpha   90.00
_cell.angle_beta   90.00
_cell.angle_gamma   90.00
#
_symmetry.space_group_name_H-M   'P 1'
#
loop_
_entity.id
_entity.type
_entity.pdbx_description
1 polymer ?
#
loop_
_entity_poly.entity_id
_entity_poly.type
_entity_poly.pdbx_seq_one_letter_code
_entity_poly.pdbx_strand_id
1 'polypeptide(L)'
;MEAVFPDAAYGVCAYHLSQNLKRICKQRDDVIKLYYHATYMYRVEEFDREMAELKATFHKVYDELIQVGIEKFSSVHSPGKRYHMMTTNIAESINSCLVAIRKLPITSISEFIPDLL
;
A
#
# COMPACT_ATOMS: atom_id res chain seq x y z
N MET A 1 -5.29 11.50 11.89
CA MET A 1 -4.69 12.09 10.68
C MET A 1 -5.71 12.95 9.93
N GLU A 2 -6.96 12.48 9.80
CA GLU A 2 -8.09 13.24 9.24
C GLU A 2 -8.32 14.62 9.86
N ALA A 3 -8.02 14.80 11.14
CA ALA A 3 -8.20 16.10 11.82
C ALA A 3 -7.31 17.24 11.29
N VAL A 4 -6.23 16.93 10.55
CA VAL A 4 -5.26 17.95 10.07
C VAL A 4 -5.47 18.27 8.60
N PHE A 5 -5.86 17.30 7.78
CA PHE A 5 -6.15 17.49 6.34
C PHE A 5 -7.48 16.82 5.96
N PRO A 6 -8.62 17.43 6.31
CA PRO A 6 -9.93 16.79 6.17
C PRO A 6 -10.30 16.47 4.72
N ASP A 7 -9.78 17.25 3.76
CA ASP A 7 -10.07 17.09 2.33
C ASP A 7 -9.11 16.12 1.61
N ALA A 8 -8.10 15.58 2.32
CA ALA A 8 -7.13 14.69 1.71
C ALA A 8 -7.68 13.26 1.56
N ALA A 9 -7.57 12.70 0.35
CA ALA A 9 -7.85 11.30 0.12
C ALA A 9 -6.73 10.43 0.74
N TYR A 10 -7.05 9.71 1.82
CA TYR A 10 -6.11 8.80 2.46
C TYR A 10 -6.12 7.42 1.78
N GLY A 11 -4.93 6.90 1.49
CA GLY A 11 -4.74 5.56 0.95
C GLY A 11 -3.67 4.80 1.69
N VAL A 12 -3.74 3.47 1.62
CA VAL A 12 -2.70 2.58 2.13
C VAL A 12 -1.80 2.13 0.99
N CYS A 13 -0.51 2.02 1.28
CA CYS A 13 0.46 1.55 0.30
C CYS A 13 0.22 0.06 0.00
N ALA A 14 0.02 -0.26 -1.29
CA ALA A 14 -0.32 -1.61 -1.73
C ALA A 14 0.71 -2.66 -1.29
N TYR A 15 2.01 -2.31 -1.34
CA TYR A 15 3.09 -3.18 -0.91
C TYR A 15 3.12 -3.43 0.60
N HIS A 16 3.00 -2.38 1.41
CA HIS A 16 3.03 -2.55 2.86
C HIS A 16 1.82 -3.37 3.33
N LEU A 17 0.65 -3.12 2.74
CA LEU A 17 -0.52 -3.95 3.00
C LEU A 17 -0.27 -5.40 2.55
N SER A 18 0.35 -5.64 1.38
CA SER A 18 0.69 -7.02 0.96
C SER A 18 1.64 -7.73 1.94
N GLN A 19 2.60 -7.03 2.55
CA GLN A 19 3.46 -7.62 3.59
C GLN A 19 2.68 -8.01 4.85
N ASN A 20 1.67 -7.22 5.24
CA ASN A 20 0.79 -7.57 6.34
C ASN A 20 -0.08 -8.79 6.00
N LEU A 21 -0.68 -8.80 4.81
CA LEU A 21 -1.50 -9.92 4.33
C LEU A 21 -0.69 -11.22 4.22
N LYS A 22 0.60 -11.14 3.82
CA LYS A 22 1.52 -12.28 3.79
C LYS A 22 1.65 -12.99 5.13
N ARG A 23 1.59 -12.25 6.24
CA ARG A 23 1.59 -12.83 7.59
C ARG A 23 0.29 -13.56 7.90
N ILE A 24 -0.84 -13.03 7.43
CA ILE A 24 -2.19 -13.61 7.62
C ILE A 24 -2.36 -14.88 6.77
N CYS A 25 -1.96 -14.83 5.50
CA CYS A 25 -2.12 -15.93 4.55
C CYS A 25 -0.99 -16.96 4.59
N LYS A 26 -0.04 -16.86 5.54
CA LYS A 26 1.13 -17.75 5.67
C LYS A 26 1.96 -17.82 4.38
N GLN A 27 2.26 -16.66 3.78
CA GLN A 27 3.08 -16.52 2.56
C GLN A 27 2.47 -17.18 1.31
N ARG A 28 1.14 -17.25 1.21
CA ARG A 28 0.45 -17.72 0.02
C ARG A 28 0.47 -16.69 -1.11
N ASP A 29 1.36 -16.89 -2.07
CA ASP A 29 1.56 -15.98 -3.21
C ASP A 29 0.34 -15.87 -4.13
N ASP A 30 -0.47 -16.92 -4.25
CA ASP A 30 -1.71 -16.90 -5.04
C ASP A 30 -2.73 -15.91 -4.46
N VAL A 31 -2.89 -15.88 -3.14
CA VAL A 31 -3.76 -14.92 -2.44
C VAL A 31 -3.24 -13.49 -2.59
N ILE A 32 -1.92 -13.30 -2.53
CA ILE A 32 -1.30 -11.98 -2.71
C ILE A 32 -1.44 -11.48 -4.15
N LYS A 33 -1.37 -12.37 -5.14
CA LYS A 33 -1.65 -12.02 -6.54
C LYS A 33 -3.08 -11.52 -6.70
N LEU A 34 -4.07 -12.25 -6.17
CA LEU A 34 -5.48 -11.82 -6.22
C LEU A 34 -5.68 -10.43 -5.57
N TYR A 35 -5.04 -10.21 -4.41
CA TYR A 35 -5.05 -8.90 -3.77
C TYR A 35 -4.48 -7.80 -4.68
N TYR A 36 -3.34 -8.03 -5.32
CA TYR A 36 -2.77 -7.05 -6.24
C TYR A 36 -3.70 -6.82 -7.44
N HIS A 37 -4.24 -7.87 -8.05
CA HIS A 37 -5.22 -7.73 -9.12
C HIS A 37 -6.38 -6.82 -8.68
N ALA A 38 -7.03 -7.11 -7.56
CA ALA A 38 -8.09 -6.26 -7.01
C ALA A 38 -7.64 -4.81 -6.77
N THR A 39 -6.44 -4.61 -6.24
CA THR A 39 -5.91 -3.26 -5.96
C THR A 39 -5.77 -2.42 -7.24
N TYR A 40 -5.34 -3.02 -8.36
CA TYR A 40 -5.06 -2.33 -9.62
C TYR A 40 -6.24 -2.28 -10.60
N MET A 41 -7.38 -2.92 -10.32
CA MET A 41 -8.53 -2.89 -11.23
C MET A 41 -9.09 -1.47 -11.39
N TYR A 42 -9.46 -1.14 -12.63
CA TYR A 42 -10.10 0.13 -13.00
C TYR A 42 -11.59 -0.02 -13.31
N ARG A 43 -12.10 -1.25 -13.35
CA ARG A 43 -13.54 -1.56 -13.53
C ARG A 43 -14.07 -2.23 -12.27
N VAL A 44 -15.27 -1.82 -11.86
CA VAL A 44 -15.95 -2.35 -10.66
C VAL A 44 -16.23 -3.84 -10.83
N GLU A 45 -16.70 -4.26 -12.01
CA GLU A 45 -16.99 -5.67 -12.32
C GLU A 45 -15.75 -6.57 -12.16
N GLU A 46 -14.58 -6.09 -12.59
CA GLU A 46 -13.33 -6.83 -12.45
C GLU A 46 -12.89 -6.88 -10.99
N PHE A 47 -12.97 -5.75 -10.27
CA PHE A 47 -12.68 -5.69 -8.85
C PHE A 47 -13.56 -6.65 -8.03
N ASP A 48 -14.87 -6.65 -8.26
CA ASP A 48 -15.83 -7.48 -7.56
C ASP A 48 -15.55 -8.97 -7.79
N ARG A 49 -15.15 -9.34 -9.02
CA ARG A 49 -14.74 -10.71 -9.35
C ARG A 49 -13.51 -11.13 -8.53
N GLU A 50 -12.46 -10.30 -8.49
CA GLU A 50 -11.25 -10.61 -7.72
C GLU A 50 -11.55 -10.69 -6.21
N MET A 51 -12.39 -9.79 -5.68
CA MET A 51 -12.79 -9.81 -4.27
C MET A 51 -13.65 -11.03 -3.92
N ALA A 52 -14.53 -11.47 -4.82
CA ALA A 52 -15.31 -12.69 -4.65
C ALA A 52 -14.41 -13.94 -4.63
N GLU A 53 -13.43 -14.02 -5.53
CA GLU A 53 -12.45 -15.11 -5.55
C GLU A 53 -11.58 -15.10 -4.29
N LEU A 54 -11.17 -13.93 -3.82
CA LEU A 54 -10.39 -13.78 -2.60
C LEU A 54 -11.20 -14.22 -1.37
N LYS A 55 -12.50 -13.87 -1.31
CA LYS A 55 -13.41 -14.33 -0.26
C LYS A 55 -13.55 -15.86 -0.25
N ALA A 56 -13.67 -16.48 -1.42
CA ALA A 56 -13.79 -17.92 -1.56
C ALA A 56 -12.47 -18.65 -1.20
N THR A 57 -11.34 -18.09 -1.62
CA THR A 57 -10.01 -18.70 -1.45
C THR A 57 -9.45 -18.51 -0.04
N PHE A 58 -9.63 -17.34 0.55
CA PHE A 58 -9.05 -17.00 1.86
C PHE A 58 -9.85 -15.93 2.61
N HIS A 59 -10.93 -16.35 3.27
CA HIS A 59 -11.87 -15.44 3.95
C HIS A 59 -11.19 -14.46 4.93
N LYS A 60 -10.13 -14.87 5.65
CA LYS A 60 -9.47 -13.98 6.62
C LYS A 60 -8.76 -12.79 5.99
N VAL A 61 -8.22 -12.95 4.77
CA VAL A 61 -7.61 -11.84 4.03
C VAL A 61 -8.70 -10.93 3.50
N TYR A 62 -9.83 -11.50 3.06
CA TYR A 62 -11.01 -10.71 2.69
C TYR A 62 -11.48 -9.84 3.86
N ASP A 63 -11.65 -10.42 5.05
CA ASP A 63 -12.12 -9.67 6.23
C ASP A 63 -11.14 -8.56 6.63
N GLU A 64 -9.83 -8.82 6.56
CA GLU A 64 -8.79 -7.80 6.80
C GLU A 64 -8.91 -6.64 5.78
N LEU A 65 -9.12 -6.94 4.49
CA LEU A 65 -9.29 -5.92 3.46
C LEU A 65 -10.55 -5.07 3.67
N ILE A 66 -11.65 -5.70 4.10
CA ILE A 66 -12.87 -4.98 4.46
C ILE A 66 -12.62 -4.07 5.67
N GLN A 67 -11.88 -4.54 6.68
CA GLN A 67 -11.53 -3.74 7.85
C GLN A 67 -10.64 -2.54 7.51
N VAL A 68 -9.70 -2.70 6.57
CA VAL A 68 -8.86 -1.60 6.07
C VAL A 68 -9.72 -0.52 5.41
N GLY A 69 -10.74 -0.92 4.64
CA GLY A 69 -11.58 -0.03 3.84
C GLY A 69 -11.19 -0.11 2.36
N ILE A 70 -12.16 -0.46 1.52
CA ILE A 70 -11.96 -0.71 0.08
C ILE A 70 -11.40 0.54 -0.61
N GLU A 71 -11.94 1.71 -0.28
CA GLU A 71 -11.53 3.02 -0.80
C GLU A 71 -10.07 3.37 -0.51
N LYS A 72 -9.43 2.71 0.47
CA LYS A 72 -8.04 2.99 0.86
C LYS A 72 -7.01 2.22 0.06
N PHE A 73 -7.35 1.05 -0.48
CA PHE A 73 -6.41 0.23 -1.27
C PHE A 73 -6.84 0.06 -2.73
N SER A 74 -8.14 0.03 -3.02
CA SER A 74 -8.64 -0.17 -4.38
C SER A 74 -8.47 1.08 -5.23
N SER A 75 -8.04 0.90 -6.49
CA SER A 75 -7.93 1.99 -7.46
C SER A 75 -9.28 2.45 -7.98
N VAL A 76 -10.19 1.50 -8.31
CA VAL A 76 -11.52 1.82 -8.85
C VAL A 76 -12.44 2.49 -7.81
N HIS A 77 -12.26 2.19 -6.53
CA HIS A 77 -13.06 2.79 -5.45
C HIS A 77 -12.36 3.96 -4.75
N SER A 78 -11.16 4.35 -5.19
CA SER A 78 -10.48 5.48 -4.58
C SER A 78 -11.17 6.80 -4.95
N PRO A 79 -11.34 7.74 -4.00
CA PRO A 79 -11.84 9.07 -4.30
C PRO A 79 -10.88 9.88 -5.18
N GLY A 80 -9.61 9.47 -5.31
CA GLY A 80 -8.62 10.08 -6.20
C GLY A 80 -7.99 9.07 -7.17
N LYS A 81 -7.48 9.56 -8.30
CA LYS A 81 -6.81 8.71 -9.30
C LYS A 81 -5.47 8.19 -8.77
N ARG A 82 -5.43 6.93 -8.32
CA ARG A 82 -4.21 6.26 -7.82
C ARG A 82 -3.36 5.66 -8.94
N TYR A 83 -2.83 6.48 -9.86
CA TYR A 83 -2.02 5.93 -10.96
C TYR A 83 -0.63 5.43 -10.52
N HIS A 84 -0.01 6.04 -9.49
CA HIS A 84 1.42 5.84 -9.16
C HIS A 84 1.72 5.59 -7.67
N MET A 85 0.73 5.68 -6.76
CA MET A 85 0.95 5.47 -5.31
C MET A 85 1.17 4.00 -4.90
N MET A 86 1.30 3.10 -5.88
CA MET A 86 1.37 1.66 -5.66
C MET A 86 2.73 1.05 -6.02
N THR A 87 3.69 1.85 -6.48
CA THR A 87 5.07 1.40 -6.70
C THR A 87 5.94 1.82 -5.52
N THR A 88 6.74 0.91 -4.99
CA THR A 88 7.60 1.17 -3.83
C THR A 88 8.89 1.88 -4.18
N ASN A 89 9.22 2.06 -5.47
CA ASN A 89 10.51 2.58 -5.91
C ASN A 89 10.91 3.90 -5.22
N ILE A 90 9.99 4.83 -5.01
CA ILE A 90 10.28 6.09 -4.31
C ILE A 90 10.58 5.83 -2.83
N ALA A 91 9.71 5.06 -2.16
CA ALA A 91 9.90 4.72 -0.75
C ALA A 91 11.17 3.89 -0.51
N GLU A 92 11.49 2.96 -1.41
CA GLU A 92 12.71 2.15 -1.40
C GLU A 92 13.95 2.99 -1.68
N SER A 93 13.89 3.91 -2.65
CA SER A 93 14.99 4.83 -2.95
C SER A 93 15.30 5.73 -1.75
N ILE A 94 14.28 6.35 -1.16
CA ILE A 94 14.42 7.16 0.06
C ILE A 94 14.95 6.30 1.20
N ASN A 95 14.41 5.10 1.42
CA ASN A 95 14.88 4.22 2.48
C ASN A 95 16.34 3.79 2.27
N SER A 96 16.76 3.54 1.02
CA SER A 96 18.14 3.23 0.67
C SER A 96 19.09 4.38 1.00
N CYS A 97 18.73 5.61 0.64
CA CYS A 97 19.48 6.82 1.03
C CYS A 97 19.53 6.98 2.55
N LEU A 98 18.39 6.80 3.24
CA LEU A 98 18.31 6.95 4.69
C LEU A 98 19.07 5.88 5.47
N VAL A 99 19.20 4.65 4.95
CA VAL A 99 20.03 3.60 5.57
C VAL A 99 21.50 4.01 5.62
N ALA A 100 22.01 4.68 4.59
CA ALA A 100 23.37 5.22 4.59
C ALA A 100 23.51 6.38 5.60
N ILE A 101 22.53 7.28 5.63
CA ILE A 101 22.53 8.47 6.50
C ILE A 101 22.39 8.12 7.99
N ARG A 102 21.64 7.06 8.32
CA ARG A 102 21.48 6.58 9.72
C ARG A 102 22.78 6.17 10.40
N LYS A 103 23.86 5.94 9.64
CA LYS A 103 25.19 5.63 10.17
C LYS A 103 26.02 6.88 10.48
N LEU A 104 25.54 8.06 10.10
CA LEU A 104 26.23 9.32 10.32
C LEU A 104 25.88 9.93 11.69
N PRO A 105 26.78 10.74 12.28
CA PRO A 105 26.46 11.56 13.44
C PRO A 105 25.29 12.50 13.15
N ILE A 106 24.45 12.76 14.15
CA ILE A 106 23.27 13.65 14.03
C ILE A 106 23.62 15.02 13.43
N THR A 107 24.80 15.56 13.74
CA THR A 107 25.30 16.83 13.19
C THR A 107 25.42 16.79 11.68
N SER A 108 25.93 15.69 11.13
CA SER A 108 26.08 15.48 9.69
C SER A 108 24.74 15.28 9.00
N ILE A 109 23.75 14.65 9.65
CA ILE A 109 22.41 14.45 9.07
C ILE A 109 21.75 15.80 8.70
N SER A 110 21.94 16.85 9.52
CA SER A 110 21.34 18.16 9.25
C SER A 110 21.87 18.83 7.99
N GLU A 111 23.12 18.51 7.61
CA GLU A 111 23.77 19.05 6.42
C GLU A 111 23.36 18.33 5.13
N PHE A 112 22.96 17.05 5.22
CA PHE A 112 22.57 16.23 4.07
C PHE A 112 21.07 16.29 3.72
N ILE A 113 20.20 16.67 4.66
CA ILE A 113 18.75 16.79 4.40
C ILE A 113 18.41 17.76 3.26
N PRO A 114 19.07 18.93 3.12
CA PRO A 114 18.85 19.84 2.01
C PRO A 114 19.17 19.23 0.64
N ASP A 115 20.16 18.34 0.54
CA ASP A 115 20.58 17.71 -0.73
C ASP A 115 19.66 16.54 -1.15
N LEU A 116 18.75 16.12 -0.28
CA LEU A 116 17.82 15.01 -0.51
C LEU A 116 16.42 15.45 -1.01
N LEU A 117 16.12 16.76 -0.97
CA LEU A 117 14.83 17.38 -1.31
C LEU A 117 14.89 18.08 -2.66
#